data_AF-A0A6V7FJ50-F1
#
_entry.id   AF-A0A6V7FJ50-F1
#
_cell.length_a   1.000
_cell.length_b   1.000
_cell.length_c   1.000
_cell.angle_alpha   90.00
_cell.angle_beta   90.00
_cell.angle_gamma   90.00
#
_symmetry.space_group_name_H-M   'P 1'
#
loop_
_entity.id
_entity.type
_entity.pdbx_description
1 polymer ?
#
loop_
_entity_poly.entity_id
_entity_poly.type
_entity_poly.pdbx_seq_one_letter_code
_entity_poly.pdbx_strand_id
1 'polypeptide(L)'
;MSPYEAALQWIMSNPGSGSANSLAKLMLSLWNSRCAFAVSECVWNLDGARSELALRAIERYLKEGETPEFNRVCEQIHEAHPRLWELGDAASRAKAELREKWELEDRRNEDEEQN
;
A
#
# COMPACT_ATOMS: atom_id res chain seq x y z
N MET A 1 3.98 -7.02 21.69
CA MET A 1 4.01 -6.01 20.62
C MET A 1 3.37 -6.62 19.39
N SER A 2 2.42 -5.91 18.77
CA SER A 2 1.77 -6.40 17.56
C SER A 2 2.71 -6.37 16.34
N PRO A 3 2.38 -7.08 15.25
CA PRO A 3 3.14 -6.93 14.01
C PRO A 3 3.10 -5.50 13.46
N TYR A 4 2.01 -4.76 13.68
CA TYR A 4 1.89 -3.37 13.20
C TYR A 4 2.80 -2.42 13.99
N GLU A 5 2.79 -2.51 15.32
CA GLU A 5 3.69 -1.74 16.18
C GLU A 5 5.16 -2.09 15.92
N ALA A 6 5.47 -3.36 15.72
CA ALA A 6 6.82 -3.80 15.40
C ALA A 6 7.29 -3.27 14.04
N ALA A 7 6.38 -3.22 13.04
CA ALA A 7 6.67 -2.61 11.74
C ALA A 7 6.91 -1.10 11.88
N LEU A 8 6.03 -0.39 12.62
CA LEU A 8 6.20 1.03 12.90
C LEU A 8 7.54 1.31 13.58
N GLN A 9 7.86 0.58 14.65
CA GLN A 9 9.10 0.74 15.38
C GLN A 9 10.30 0.52 14.44
N TRP A 10 10.26 -0.52 13.60
CA TRP A 10 11.33 -0.80 12.64
C TRP A 10 11.52 0.35 11.65
N ILE A 11 10.42 0.81 11.06
CA ILE A 11 10.39 1.91 10.08
C ILE A 11 11.00 3.18 10.69
N MET A 12 10.54 3.58 11.88
CA MET A 12 11.01 4.80 12.54
C MET A 12 12.45 4.70 13.03
N SER A 13 12.91 3.49 13.39
CA SER A 13 14.29 3.28 13.87
C SER A 13 15.33 3.21 12.75
N ASN A 14 14.91 3.00 11.49
CA ASN A 14 15.81 2.80 10.35
C ASN A 14 15.46 3.71 9.16
N PRO A 15 15.38 5.04 9.37
CA PRO A 15 14.93 5.97 8.33
C PRO A 15 15.85 5.91 7.11
N GLY A 16 15.24 5.95 5.93
CA GLY A 16 15.96 5.92 4.64
C GLY A 16 16.49 4.54 4.22
N SER A 17 16.39 3.51 5.07
CA SER A 17 16.76 2.15 4.66
C SER A 17 15.76 1.58 3.65
N GLY A 18 16.25 0.75 2.72
CA GLY A 18 15.39 0.06 1.76
C GLY A 18 14.32 -0.81 2.44
N SER A 19 14.69 -1.49 3.53
CA SER A 19 13.76 -2.33 4.31
C SER A 19 12.66 -1.52 5.00
N ALA A 20 12.97 -0.33 5.54
CA ALA A 20 11.97 0.55 6.13
C ALA A 20 11.01 1.07 5.07
N ASN A 21 11.52 1.49 3.90
CA ASN A 21 10.68 1.89 2.77
C ASN A 21 9.75 0.77 2.29
N SER A 22 10.27 -0.46 2.16
CA SER A 22 9.47 -1.62 1.75
C SER A 22 8.36 -1.95 2.77
N LEU A 23 8.65 -1.91 4.07
CA LEU A 23 7.62 -2.09 5.10
C LEU A 23 6.60 -0.94 5.14
N ALA A 24 7.03 0.31 4.98
CA ALA A 24 6.13 1.45 4.92
C ALA A 24 5.17 1.35 3.72
N LYS A 25 5.68 0.98 2.54
CA LYS A 25 4.85 0.69 1.36
C LYS A 25 3.82 -0.41 1.64
N LEU A 26 4.23 -1.50 2.31
CA LEU A 26 3.33 -2.61 2.66
C LEU A 26 2.17 -2.11 3.53
N MET A 27 2.49 -1.44 4.64
CA MET A 27 1.51 -0.98 5.61
C MET A 27 0.52 0.01 4.97
N LEU A 28 1.02 0.97 4.18
CA LEU A 28 0.18 1.93 3.48
C LEU A 28 -0.68 1.28 2.39
N SER A 29 -0.17 0.24 1.72
CA SER A 29 -0.94 -0.52 0.71
C SER A 29 -2.07 -1.34 1.33
N LEU A 30 -1.86 -1.89 2.53
CA LEU A 30 -2.90 -2.58 3.29
C LEU A 30 -3.95 -1.59 3.83
N TRP A 31 -3.53 -0.38 4.21
CA TRP A 31 -4.41 0.63 4.80
C TRP A 31 -5.28 1.36 3.79
N ASN A 32 -4.78 1.65 2.58
CA ASN A 32 -5.55 2.41 1.62
C ASN A 32 -5.21 2.04 0.18
N SER A 33 -6.24 1.72 -0.61
CA SER A 33 -6.11 1.44 -2.04
C SER A 33 -5.60 2.64 -2.86
N ARG A 34 -5.71 3.86 -2.34
CA ARG A 34 -5.09 5.06 -2.91
C ARG A 34 -3.56 5.05 -2.79
N CYS A 35 -2.98 4.29 -1.86
CA CYS A 35 -1.54 4.14 -1.71
C CYS A 35 -1.09 2.70 -1.98
N ALA A 36 -1.57 2.12 -3.09
CA ALA A 36 -1.33 0.72 -3.43
C ALA A 36 -0.03 0.52 -4.21
N PHE A 37 0.94 -0.10 -3.56
CA PHE A 37 2.17 -0.61 -4.15
C PHE A 37 2.04 -2.10 -4.46
N ALA A 38 2.82 -2.58 -5.43
CA ALA A 38 2.86 -4.01 -5.70
C ALA A 38 3.57 -4.76 -4.55
N VAL A 39 3.12 -5.98 -4.25
CA VAL A 39 3.74 -6.81 -3.20
C VAL A 39 5.25 -6.97 -3.42
N SER A 40 5.69 -7.09 -4.67
CA SER A 40 7.12 -7.14 -5.02
C SER A 40 7.90 -5.92 -4.52
N GLU A 41 7.34 -4.71 -4.60
CA GLU A 41 7.97 -3.49 -4.06
C GLU A 41 7.99 -3.47 -2.53
N CYS A 42 6.95 -4.02 -1.93
CA CYS A 42 6.77 -4.11 -0.49
C CYS A 42 7.73 -5.12 0.18
N VAL A 43 8.28 -6.07 -0.58
CA VAL A 43 9.14 -7.14 -0.02
C VAL A 43 10.58 -7.15 -0.56
N TRP A 44 10.88 -6.45 -1.66
CA TRP A 44 12.17 -6.54 -2.36
C TRP A 44 13.42 -6.31 -1.47
N ASN A 45 13.33 -5.41 -0.48
CA ASN A 45 14.46 -5.06 0.40
C ASN A 45 14.38 -5.71 1.79
N LEU A 46 13.53 -6.73 1.99
CA LEU A 46 13.35 -7.35 3.30
C LEU A 46 14.32 -8.52 3.48
N ASP A 47 14.96 -8.57 4.65
CA ASP A 47 15.65 -9.79 5.10
C ASP A 47 14.65 -10.80 5.69
N GLY A 48 15.13 -11.96 6.15
CA GLY A 48 14.26 -13.02 6.68
C GLY A 48 13.39 -12.56 7.85
N ALA A 49 13.95 -11.79 8.79
CA ALA A 49 13.19 -11.32 9.95
C ALA A 49 12.13 -10.27 9.57
N ARG A 50 12.43 -9.39 8.61
CA ARG A 50 11.49 -8.35 8.15
C ARG A 50 10.43 -8.95 7.22
N SER A 51 10.78 -9.98 6.46
CA SER A 51 9.82 -10.76 5.65
C SER A 51 8.82 -11.48 6.55
N GLU A 52 9.28 -12.10 7.63
CA GLU A 52 8.40 -12.73 8.63
C GLU A 52 7.47 -11.69 9.29
N LEU A 53 8.01 -10.51 9.61
CA LEU A 53 7.21 -9.41 10.14
C LEU A 53 6.12 -8.94 9.14
N ALA A 54 6.48 -8.80 7.87
CA ALA A 54 5.55 -8.46 6.79
C ALA A 54 4.42 -9.50 6.66
N LEU A 55 4.77 -10.79 6.66
CA LEU A 55 3.79 -11.88 6.59
C LEU A 55 2.82 -11.86 7.77
N ARG A 56 3.32 -11.66 8.99
CA ARG A 56 2.48 -11.56 10.20
C ARG A 56 1.54 -10.35 10.16
N ALA A 57 1.98 -9.23 9.60
CA ALA A 57 1.12 -8.06 9.41
C ALA A 57 0.00 -8.33 8.39
N ILE A 58 0.33 -8.93 7.25
CA ILE A 58 -0.64 -9.33 6.22
C ILE A 58 -1.65 -10.35 6.79
N GLU A 59 -1.16 -11.39 7.47
CA GLU A 59 -2.02 -12.43 8.05
C GLU A 59 -3.01 -11.83 9.06
N ARG A 60 -2.55 -10.91 9.91
CA ARG A 60 -3.42 -10.24 10.87
C ARG A 60 -4.45 -9.36 10.18
N TYR A 61 -4.06 -8.61 9.15
CA TYR A 61 -4.99 -7.79 8.37
C TYR A 61 -6.05 -8.65 7.68
N LEU A 62 -5.67 -9.79 7.09
CA LEU A 62 -6.63 -10.72 6.47
C LEU A 62 -7.65 -11.29 7.46
N LYS A 63 -7.27 -11.41 8.75
CA LYS A 63 -8.14 -11.93 9.80
C LYS A 63 -9.04 -10.87 10.43
N GLU A 64 -8.49 -9.68 10.67
CA GLU A 64 -9.14 -8.64 11.49
C GLU A 64 -9.60 -7.42 10.69
N GLY A 65 -9.11 -7.25 9.45
CA GLY A 65 -9.28 -6.04 8.66
C GLY A 65 -8.57 -4.83 9.28
N GLU A 66 -9.11 -3.65 8.99
CA GLU A 66 -8.67 -2.40 9.59
C GLU A 66 -9.12 -2.29 11.06
N THR A 67 -8.16 -2.41 11.98
CA THR A 67 -8.41 -2.20 13.41
C THR A 67 -8.01 -0.79 13.85
N PRO A 68 -8.54 -0.25 14.96
CA PRO A 68 -8.12 1.04 15.49
C PRO A 68 -6.61 1.15 15.76
N GLU A 69 -5.97 0.03 16.14
CA GLU A 69 -4.52 -0.07 16.29
C GLU A 69 -3.81 0.08 14.94
N PHE A 70 -4.27 -0.66 13.93
CA PHE A 70 -3.70 -0.62 12.59
C PHE A 70 -3.81 0.78 11.97
N ASN A 71 -4.97 1.43 12.10
CA ASN A 71 -5.19 2.78 11.59
C ASN A 71 -4.24 3.79 12.23
N ARG A 72 -4.10 3.76 13.57
CA ARG A 72 -3.17 4.63 14.29
C ARG A 72 -1.71 4.42 13.87
N VAL A 73 -1.32 3.17 13.61
CA VAL A 73 0.02 2.85 13.10
C VAL A 73 0.21 3.43 11.70
N CYS A 74 -0.75 3.25 10.81
CA CYS A 74 -0.65 3.71 9.43
C CYS A 74 -0.70 5.24 9.31
N GLU A 75 -1.48 5.92 10.16
CA GLU A 75 -1.46 7.39 10.29
C GLU A 75 -0.05 7.90 10.64
N GLN A 76 0.62 7.28 11.62
CA GLN A 76 2.00 7.66 11.98
C GLN A 76 3.00 7.37 10.85
N ILE A 77 2.83 6.26 10.12
CA ILE A 77 3.67 5.97 8.95
C ILE A 77 3.45 7.00 7.85
N HIS A 78 2.19 7.37 7.58
CA HIS A 78 1.82 8.38 6.60
C HIS A 78 2.42 9.75 6.92
N GLU A 79 2.29 10.20 8.17
CA GLU A 79 2.88 11.47 8.64
C GLU A 79 4.41 11.50 8.48
N ALA A 80 5.08 10.38 8.75
CA ALA A 80 6.53 10.29 8.60
C ALA A 80 7.01 10.09 7.15
N HIS A 81 6.15 9.59 6.25
CA HIS A 81 6.50 9.25 4.87
C HIS A 81 5.55 9.90 3.84
N PRO A 82 5.40 11.24 3.84
CA PRO A 82 4.45 11.93 2.96
C PRO A 82 4.73 11.67 1.47
N ARG A 83 6.01 11.54 1.09
CA ARG A 83 6.42 11.26 -0.29
C ARG A 83 5.99 9.87 -0.78
N LEU A 84 5.92 8.87 0.10
CA LEU A 84 5.41 7.55 -0.29
C LEU A 84 3.90 7.63 -0.56
N TRP A 85 3.18 8.38 0.27
CA TRP A 85 1.76 8.61 0.06
C TRP A 85 1.48 9.33 -1.25
N GLU A 86 2.18 10.43 -1.52
CA GLU A 86 2.08 11.18 -2.77
C GLU A 86 2.34 10.30 -3.99
N LEU A 87 3.39 9.47 -3.93
CA LEU A 87 3.73 8.54 -5.02
C LEU A 87 2.62 7.51 -5.25
N GLY A 88 2.09 6.92 -4.18
CA GLY A 88 0.99 5.97 -4.25
C GLY A 88 -0.28 6.61 -4.83
N ASP A 89 -0.67 7.80 -4.35
CA ASP A 89 -1.86 8.52 -4.82
C ASP A 89 -1.74 8.88 -6.31
N ALA A 90 -0.56 9.32 -6.76
CA ALA A 90 -0.31 9.60 -8.16
C ALA A 90 -0.48 8.34 -9.03
N ALA A 91 0.08 7.20 -8.61
CA ALA A 91 -0.08 5.94 -9.33
C ALA A 91 -1.54 5.47 -9.36
N SER A 92 -2.28 5.62 -8.26
CA SER A 92 -3.69 5.25 -8.19
C SER A 92 -4.58 6.15 -9.06
N ARG A 93 -4.31 7.46 -9.11
CA ARG A 93 -5.00 8.38 -10.03
C ARG A 93 -4.75 8.03 -11.49
N ALA A 94 -3.50 7.79 -11.87
CA ALA A 94 -3.15 7.42 -13.25
C ALA A 94 -3.88 6.14 -13.69
N LYS A 95 -4.01 5.14 -12.80
CA LYS A 95 -4.80 3.93 -13.06
C LYS A 95 -6.29 4.19 -13.20
N ALA A 96 -6.84 5.13 -12.40
CA ALA A 96 -8.25 5.50 -12.48
C ALA A 96 -8.57 6.20 -13.81
N GLU A 97 -7.76 7.19 -14.19
CA GLU A 97 -7.91 7.93 -15.45
C GLU A 97 -7.81 7.01 -16.67
N LEU A 98 -6.92 6.01 -16.65
CA LEU A 98 -6.81 5.06 -17.75
C LEU A 98 -8.04 4.15 -17.85
N ARG A 99 -8.59 3.70 -16.72
CA ARG A 99 -9.81 2.88 -16.71
C ARG A 99 -11.02 3.64 -17.22
N GLU A 100 -11.17 4.90 -16.82
CA GLU A 100 -12.26 5.75 -17.31
C GLU A 100 -12.21 5.93 -18.84
N LYS A 101 -11.00 6.06 -19.42
CA LYS A 101 -10.84 6.11 -20.87
C LYS A 101 -11.31 4.83 -21.55
N TRP A 102 -10.94 3.66 -21.03
CA TRP A 102 -11.39 2.38 -21.58
C TRP A 102 -12.91 2.22 -21.48
N GLU A 103 -13.52 2.60 -20.36
CA GLU A 103 -14.99 2.55 -20.19
C GLU A 103 -15.74 3.48 -21.17
N LEU A 104 -15.14 4.59 -21.57
CA LEU A 104 -15.70 5.47 -22.62
C LEU A 104 -15.53 4.87 -24.02
N GLU A 105 -14.37 4.26 -24.30
CA GLU A 105 -14.10 3.59 -25.56
C GLU A 105 -15.03 2.39 -25.77
N ASP A 106 -15.20 1.55 -24.75
CA ASP A 106 -16.06 0.37 -24.79
C ASP A 106 -17.52 0.76 -25.05
N ARG A 107 -18.05 1.77 -24.35
CA ARG A 107 -19.42 2.27 -24.58
C ARG A 107 -19.63 2.81 -25.99
N ARG A 108 -18.65 3.53 -26.54
CA ARG A 108 -18.74 4.03 -27.91
C ARG A 108 -18.78 2.89 -28.92
N ASN A 109 -17.96 1.86 -28.72
CA ASN A 109 -17.94 0.70 -29.60
C ASN A 109 -19.28 -0.07 -29.54
N GLU A 110 -19.87 -0.22 -28.34
CA GLU A 110 -21.19 -0.84 -28.18
C GLU A 110 -22.32 -0.07 -28.89
N ASP A 111 -22.26 1.27 -28.90
CA ASP A 111 -23.22 2.13 -29.62
C ASP A 111 -23.03 2.06 -31.14
N GLU A 112 -21.79 1.89 -31.62
CA GLU A 112 -21.47 1.72 -33.06
C GLU A 112 -21.86 0.35 -33.60
N GLU A 113 -21.81 -0.72 -32.80
CA GLU A 113 -22.25 -2.08 -33.18
C GLU A 113 -23.78 -2.24 -33.21
N GLN A 114 -24.53 -1.33 -32.58
CA GLN A 114 -26.00 -1.34 -32.51
C GLN A 114 -26.69 -0.48 -33.58
N ASN A 115 -25.93 0.27 -34.39
CA ASN A 115 -26.40 1.12 -35.49
C ASN A 115 -26.07 0.53 -36.87
#